data_AF-A0A2U3BAJ2-F1
#
_entry.id   AF-A0A2U3BAJ2-F1
#
_cell.length_a   1.000
_cell.length_b   1.000
_cell.length_c   1.000
_cell.angle_alpha   90.00
_cell.angle_beta   90.00
_cell.angle_gamma   90.00
#
_symmetry.space_group_name_H-M   'P 1'
#
loop_
_entity.id
_entity.type
_entity.pdbx_description
1 polymer ?
#
loop_
_entity_poly.entity_id
_entity_poly.type
_entity_poly.pdbx_seq_one_letter_code
_entity_poly.pdbx_strand_id
1 'polypeptide(L)'
;MDASNKDNNIPDVETNVLVYAEKLNLLYSQSAAASILSILNCALLTGILWNKADRLILIGWFSAVLVATVIRVLLFVRYFRVAPVGDMVLKWERPYSFSLFISVTIWVVGCIYAVYGLPLLDKLIAFFFLMGMSAGAISVYSAIRYMALVTVGVLLMPMTLVFLASGEATQILIAIAVTTFTLSALRSTKVLSENLSRVFSLTHQLIDKTVKLDWARKLAETANNNLHEKVEVIDRHVMISSTDLNGIITDVTEAFCKLTGYSKNELVGKNHNILRDPEVPPDFYKDLWQTILSGET
;
A
#
# COMPACT_ATOMS: atom_id res chain seq x y z
N MET A 1 18.85 -34.16 -6.85
CA MET A 1 19.04 -33.38 -5.62
C MET A 1 18.27 -32.09 -5.80
N ASP A 2 17.00 -32.14 -5.40
CA ASP A 2 16.08 -31.00 -5.40
C ASP A 2 16.42 -30.05 -4.27
N ALA A 3 16.65 -28.78 -4.61
CA ALA A 3 16.81 -27.69 -3.66
C ALA A 3 16.02 -26.44 -4.09
N SER A 4 14.89 -26.61 -4.80
CA SER A 4 14.06 -25.48 -5.28
C SER A 4 12.69 -25.35 -4.60
N ASN A 5 12.39 -26.12 -3.54
CA ASN A 5 11.01 -26.18 -3.04
C ASN A 5 10.88 -26.20 -1.51
N LYS A 6 11.39 -25.17 -0.80
CA LYS A 6 11.16 -25.07 0.66
C LYS A 6 10.82 -23.71 1.27
N ASP A 7 10.61 -22.64 0.50
CA ASP A 7 10.34 -21.31 1.11
C ASP A 7 9.08 -20.56 0.63
N ASN A 8 8.14 -21.24 -0.04
CA ASN A 8 6.97 -20.56 -0.62
C ASN A 8 5.69 -20.53 0.23
N ASN A 9 5.75 -20.83 1.54
CA ASN A 9 4.51 -20.92 2.33
C ASN A 9 4.50 -20.23 3.72
N ILE A 10 5.42 -19.30 3.99
CA ILE A 10 5.32 -18.42 5.17
C ILE A 10 5.26 -16.92 4.80
N PRO A 11 4.32 -16.45 3.96
CA PRO A 11 3.95 -15.02 3.99
C PRO A 11 2.51 -14.73 4.40
N ASP A 12 1.59 -15.70 4.48
CA ASP A 12 0.17 -15.37 4.41
C ASP A 12 -0.42 -14.82 5.73
N VAL A 13 -0.07 -15.37 6.89
CA VAL A 13 -0.67 -14.95 8.17
C VAL A 13 -0.09 -13.61 8.65
N GLU A 14 1.23 -13.44 8.57
CA GLU A 14 1.92 -12.23 9.07
C GLU A 14 1.61 -11.01 8.20
N THR A 15 1.55 -11.19 6.86
CA THR A 15 1.14 -10.13 5.92
C THR A 15 -0.29 -9.69 6.16
N ASN A 16 -1.21 -10.64 6.41
CA ASN A 16 -2.61 -10.30 6.69
C ASN A 16 -2.78 -9.51 8.00
N VAL A 17 -2.01 -9.85 9.04
CA VAL A 17 -1.99 -9.10 10.30
C VAL A 17 -1.46 -7.68 10.10
N LEU A 18 -0.37 -7.51 9.35
CA LEU A 18 0.19 -6.20 9.03
C LEU A 18 -0.78 -5.34 8.23
N VAL A 19 -1.39 -5.89 7.18
CA VAL A 19 -2.41 -5.19 6.38
C VAL A 19 -3.61 -4.78 7.24
N TYR A 20 -4.01 -5.62 8.19
CA TYR A 20 -5.09 -5.28 9.13
C TYR A 20 -4.69 -4.16 10.09
N ALA A 21 -3.46 -4.20 10.63
CA ALA A 21 -2.92 -3.12 11.47
C ALA A 21 -2.84 -1.78 10.72
N GLU A 22 -2.42 -1.78 9.46
CA GLU A 22 -2.38 -0.59 8.60
C GLU A 22 -3.78 0.00 8.36
N LYS A 23 -4.79 -0.86 8.13
CA LYS A 23 -6.19 -0.42 8.04
C LYS A 23 -6.66 0.25 9.32
N LEU A 24 -6.32 -0.30 10.49
CA LEU A 24 -6.67 0.31 11.77
C LEU A 24 -5.95 1.65 11.97
N ASN A 25 -4.67 1.75 11.60
CA ASN A 25 -3.93 3.00 11.56
C ASN A 25 -4.64 4.06 10.69
N LEU A 26 -5.11 3.67 9.50
CA LEU A 26 -5.88 4.53 8.61
C LEU A 26 -7.18 5.04 9.26
N LEU A 27 -7.87 4.20 10.03
CA LEU A 27 -9.07 4.62 10.74
C LEU A 27 -8.78 5.73 11.75
N TYR A 28 -7.72 5.58 12.55
CA TYR A 28 -7.34 6.58 13.54
C TYR A 28 -6.98 7.94 12.90
N SER A 29 -6.30 7.93 11.75
CA SER A 29 -5.92 9.16 11.05
C SER A 29 -7.11 9.88 10.41
N GLN A 30 -8.03 9.14 9.79
CA GLN A 30 -9.20 9.74 9.14
C GLN A 30 -10.30 10.18 10.13
N SER A 31 -10.42 9.47 11.26
CA SER A 31 -11.53 9.69 12.19
C SER A 31 -11.43 10.96 13.02
N ALA A 32 -10.23 11.54 13.15
CA ALA A 32 -10.05 12.78 13.90
C ALA A 32 -10.86 13.94 13.29
N ALA A 33 -10.75 14.14 11.98
CA ALA A 33 -11.49 15.17 11.26
C ALA A 33 -13.02 14.92 11.31
N ALA A 34 -13.44 13.67 11.12
CA ALA A 34 -14.85 13.29 11.19
C ALA A 34 -15.47 13.55 12.57
N SER A 35 -14.70 13.34 13.64
CA SER A 35 -15.17 13.57 15.02
C SER A 35 -15.36 15.06 15.31
N ILE A 36 -14.48 15.93 14.81
CA ILE A 36 -14.64 17.39 14.93
C ILE A 36 -15.85 17.88 14.13
N LEU A 37 -16.00 17.41 12.89
CA LEU A 37 -17.15 17.75 12.03
C LEU A 37 -18.49 17.33 12.66
N SER A 38 -18.49 16.27 13.47
CA SER A 38 -19.66 15.82 14.22
C SER A 38 -20.19 16.90 15.17
N ILE A 39 -19.32 17.63 15.89
CA ILE A 39 -19.74 18.71 16.77
C ILE A 39 -20.45 19.82 15.97
N LEU A 40 -19.90 20.17 14.79
CA LEU A 40 -20.47 21.17 13.91
C LEU A 40 -21.86 20.74 13.40
N ASN A 41 -22.01 19.48 12.98
CA ASN A 41 -23.30 18.94 12.58
C ASN A 41 -24.33 18.98 13.72
N CYS A 42 -23.91 18.67 14.95
CA CYS A 42 -24.78 18.69 16.11
C CYS A 42 -25.19 20.12 16.48
N ALA A 43 -24.27 21.09 16.40
CA ALA A 43 -24.55 22.50 16.60
C ALA A 43 -25.57 23.04 15.57
N LEU A 44 -25.37 22.70 14.29
CA LEU A 44 -26.29 23.08 13.21
C LEU A 44 -27.70 22.52 13.46
N LEU A 45 -27.82 21.22 13.73
CA LEU A 45 -29.12 20.59 13.96
C LEU A 45 -29.79 21.11 15.23
N THR A 46 -29.02 21.35 16.29
CA THR A 46 -29.51 21.99 17.53
C THR A 46 -30.07 23.39 17.25
N GLY A 47 -29.36 24.19 16.44
CA GLY A 47 -29.82 25.52 16.03
C GLY A 47 -31.13 25.49 15.24
N ILE A 48 -31.29 24.53 14.32
CA ILE A 48 -32.52 24.35 13.54
C ILE A 48 -33.70 23.97 14.44
N LEU A 49 -33.47 23.14 15.45
CA LEU A 49 -34.52 22.63 16.35
C LEU A 49 -34.76 23.50 17.59
N TRP A 50 -33.98 24.56 17.82
CA TRP A 50 -33.95 25.32 19.09
C TRP A 50 -35.31 25.86 19.57
N ASN A 51 -36.15 26.30 18.63
CA ASN A 51 -37.47 26.86 18.91
C ASN A 51 -38.61 25.84 18.69
N LYS A 52 -38.28 24.59 18.36
CA LYS A 52 -39.24 23.55 18.00
C LYS A 52 -39.24 22.39 19.00
N ALA A 53 -38.05 21.99 19.47
CA ALA A 53 -37.87 20.89 20.39
C ALA A 53 -37.65 21.37 21.84
N ASP A 54 -37.75 20.44 22.80
CA ASP A 54 -37.40 20.70 24.18
C ASP A 54 -35.91 21.08 24.32
N ARG A 55 -35.64 22.26 24.87
CA ARG A 55 -34.29 22.80 25.03
C ARG A 55 -33.43 21.97 25.97
N LEU A 56 -34.01 21.34 27.00
CA LEU A 56 -33.28 20.47 27.91
C LEU A 56 -32.78 19.23 27.18
N ILE A 57 -33.60 18.64 26.31
CA ILE A 57 -33.21 17.49 25.48
C ILE A 57 -32.08 17.90 24.52
N LEU A 58 -32.22 19.05 23.85
CA LEU A 58 -31.20 19.56 22.92
C LEU A 58 -29.85 19.85 23.61
N ILE A 59 -29.87 20.54 24.74
CA ILE A 59 -28.65 20.87 25.50
C ILE A 59 -28.00 19.60 26.05
N GLY A 60 -28.80 18.68 26.60
CA GLY A 60 -28.30 17.40 27.10
C GLY A 60 -27.68 16.54 26.00
N TRP A 61 -28.33 16.47 24.83
CA TRP A 61 -27.83 15.76 23.67
C TRP A 61 -26.54 16.38 23.12
N PHE A 62 -26.51 17.69 22.92
CA PHE A 62 -25.31 18.40 22.46
C PHE A 62 -24.13 18.17 23.42
N SER A 63 -24.39 18.24 24.73
CA SER A 63 -23.38 17.98 25.76
C SER A 63 -22.87 16.53 25.70
N ALA A 64 -23.76 15.55 25.50
CA ALA A 64 -23.37 14.16 25.35
C ALA A 64 -22.50 13.92 24.10
N VAL A 65 -22.84 14.53 22.96
CA VAL A 65 -22.02 14.50 21.73
C VAL A 65 -20.66 15.13 21.97
N LEU A 66 -20.61 16.28 22.66
CA LEU A 66 -19.36 16.96 22.99
C LEU A 66 -18.46 16.09 23.87
N VAL A 67 -18.99 15.53 24.96
CA VAL A 67 -18.24 14.64 25.87
C VAL A 67 -17.73 13.39 25.14
N ALA A 68 -18.58 12.74 24.34
CA ALA A 68 -18.18 11.57 23.55
C ALA A 68 -17.07 11.93 22.54
N THR A 69 -17.16 13.10 21.92
CA THR A 69 -16.13 13.59 20.98
C THR A 69 -14.82 13.86 21.71
N VAL A 70 -14.84 14.49 22.89
CA VAL A 70 -13.64 14.73 23.70
C VAL A 70 -12.97 13.41 24.09
N ILE A 71 -13.73 12.43 24.58
CA ILE A 71 -13.21 11.09 24.91
C ILE A 71 -12.55 10.45 23.69
N ARG A 72 -13.18 10.55 22.52
CA ARG A 72 -12.69 9.98 21.26
C ARG A 72 -11.43 10.69 20.76
N VAL A 73 -11.36 12.01 20.86
CA VAL A 73 -10.14 12.79 20.55
C VAL A 73 -9.01 12.44 21.51
N LEU A 74 -9.27 12.29 22.81
CA LEU A 74 -8.27 11.86 23.79
C LEU A 74 -7.73 10.46 23.48
N LEU A 75 -8.61 9.54 23.06
CA LEU A 75 -8.21 8.21 22.58
C LEU A 75 -7.26 8.32 21.37
N PHE A 76 -7.58 9.19 20.41
CA PHE A 76 -6.72 9.41 19.23
C PHE A 76 -5.37 10.02 19.59
N VAL A 77 -5.37 11.05 20.45
CA VAL A 77 -4.13 11.65 20.96
C VAL A 77 -3.28 10.61 21.68
N ARG A 78 -3.89 9.74 22.50
CA ARG A 78 -3.18 8.65 23.16
C ARG A 78 -2.61 7.65 22.17
N TYR A 79 -3.38 7.29 21.13
CA TYR A 79 -2.93 6.40 20.06
C TYR A 79 -1.69 6.95 19.34
N PHE A 80 -1.74 8.20 18.89
CA PHE A 80 -0.61 8.84 18.19
C PHE A 80 0.58 9.11 19.10
N ARG A 81 0.39 9.32 20.40
CA ARG A 81 1.50 9.43 21.37
C ARG A 81 2.20 8.09 21.61
N VAL A 82 1.45 6.98 21.66
CA VAL A 82 2.02 5.65 21.84
C VAL A 82 2.69 5.17 20.55
N ALA A 83 2.17 5.57 19.38
CA ALA A 83 2.67 5.18 18.06
C ALA A 83 2.90 3.66 17.93
N PRO A 84 1.86 2.82 18.16
CA PRO A 84 2.01 1.36 18.10
C PRO A 84 2.41 0.90 16.69
N VAL A 85 3.27 -0.12 16.63
CA VAL A 85 3.78 -0.72 15.38
C VAL A 85 3.44 -2.21 15.35
N GLY A 86 3.17 -2.75 14.16
CA GLY A 86 2.92 -4.19 13.96
C GLY A 86 1.65 -4.67 14.67
N ASP A 87 1.74 -5.80 15.35
CA ASP A 87 0.66 -6.48 16.05
C ASP A 87 0.11 -5.68 17.26
N MET A 88 0.92 -4.82 17.87
CA MET A 88 0.53 -3.96 18.99
C MET A 88 -0.63 -3.01 18.63
N VAL A 89 -0.80 -2.70 17.34
CA VAL A 89 -1.90 -1.89 16.82
C VAL A 89 -3.25 -2.56 17.09
N LEU A 90 -3.33 -3.89 17.04
CA LEU A 90 -4.57 -4.65 17.21
C LEU A 90 -5.23 -4.44 18.58
N LYS A 91 -4.44 -4.16 19.63
CA LYS A 91 -4.96 -3.88 20.98
C LYS A 91 -5.83 -2.62 21.03
N TRP A 92 -5.68 -1.73 20.06
CA TRP A 92 -6.39 -0.46 19.96
C TRP A 92 -7.72 -0.56 19.20
N GLU A 93 -8.03 -1.74 18.65
CA GLU A 93 -9.28 -1.97 17.93
C GLU A 93 -10.49 -1.87 18.85
N ARG A 94 -10.48 -2.59 19.98
CA ARG A 94 -11.62 -2.61 20.90
C ARG A 94 -11.95 -1.23 21.48
N PRO A 95 -10.99 -0.45 22.01
CA PRO A 95 -11.27 0.92 22.46
C PRO A 95 -11.84 1.80 21.34
N TYR A 96 -11.30 1.68 20.12
CA TYR A 96 -11.79 2.42 18.97
C TYR A 96 -13.25 2.08 18.66
N SER A 97 -13.57 0.79 18.51
CA SER A 97 -14.92 0.30 18.20
C SER A 97 -15.93 0.69 19.26
N PHE A 98 -15.54 0.59 20.53
CA PHE A 98 -16.40 0.97 21.65
C PHE A 98 -16.72 2.46 21.63
N SER A 99 -15.70 3.32 21.43
CA SER A 99 -15.93 4.76 21.31
C SER A 99 -16.82 5.11 20.11
N LEU A 100 -16.64 4.43 18.98
CA LEU A 100 -17.44 4.62 17.77
C LEU A 100 -18.90 4.27 18.04
N PHE A 101 -19.15 3.09 18.63
CA PHE A 101 -20.49 2.63 18.95
C PHE A 101 -21.22 3.61 19.87
N ILE A 102 -20.57 4.06 20.96
CA ILE A 102 -21.15 5.05 21.88
C ILE A 102 -21.50 6.35 21.13
N SER A 103 -20.57 6.90 20.34
CA SER A 103 -20.82 8.13 19.61
C SER A 103 -22.02 8.01 18.68
N VAL A 104 -22.13 6.90 17.94
CA VAL A 104 -23.23 6.67 17.00
C VAL A 104 -24.56 6.47 17.74
N THR A 105 -24.56 5.74 18.86
CA THR A 105 -25.76 5.57 19.68
C THR A 105 -26.26 6.90 20.25
N ILE A 106 -25.36 7.76 20.75
CA ILE A 106 -25.73 9.09 21.25
C ILE A 106 -26.40 9.92 20.16
N TRP A 107 -25.90 9.87 18.93
CA TRP A 107 -26.51 10.55 17.79
C TRP A 107 -27.94 10.09 17.52
N VAL A 108 -28.16 8.78 17.49
CA VAL A 108 -29.45 8.21 17.12
C VAL A 108 -30.49 8.43 18.21
N VAL A 109 -30.12 8.12 19.45
CA VAL A 109 -30.99 8.34 20.61
C VAL A 109 -31.34 9.82 20.71
N GLY A 110 -30.33 10.71 20.64
CA GLY A 110 -30.55 12.14 20.70
C GLY A 110 -31.45 12.67 19.59
N CYS A 111 -31.23 12.24 18.33
CA CYS A 111 -32.11 12.61 17.22
C CYS A 111 -33.56 12.17 17.46
N ILE A 112 -33.79 10.90 17.84
CA ILE A 112 -35.14 10.36 18.07
C ILE A 112 -35.89 11.17 19.14
N TYR A 113 -35.23 11.44 20.27
CA TYR A 113 -35.83 12.22 21.35
C TYR A 113 -36.02 13.69 20.99
N ALA A 114 -35.05 14.31 20.29
CA ALA A 114 -35.13 15.71 19.89
C ALA A 114 -36.28 16.00 18.91
N VAL A 115 -36.65 15.03 18.06
CA VAL A 115 -37.77 15.18 17.11
C VAL A 115 -39.04 14.46 17.54
N TYR A 116 -39.07 13.92 18.76
CA TYR A 116 -40.23 13.22 19.27
C TYR A 116 -41.44 14.18 19.36
N GLY A 117 -42.57 13.77 18.80
CA GLY A 117 -43.78 14.61 18.74
C GLY A 117 -43.73 15.77 17.74
N LEU A 118 -42.62 15.99 17.02
CA LEU A 118 -42.54 17.06 16.02
C LEU A 118 -43.21 16.67 14.67
N PRO A 119 -43.57 17.66 13.83
CA PRO A 119 -44.08 17.43 12.49
C PRO A 119 -43.09 16.66 11.59
N LEU A 120 -43.61 16.06 10.51
CA LEU A 120 -42.82 15.26 9.58
C LEU A 120 -41.59 15.99 9.02
N LEU A 121 -41.71 17.28 8.73
CA LEU A 121 -40.61 18.08 8.18
C LEU A 121 -39.38 18.09 9.11
N ASP A 122 -39.59 18.25 10.41
CA ASP A 122 -38.48 18.32 11.38
C ASP A 122 -37.83 16.95 11.61
N LYS A 123 -38.64 15.88 11.59
CA LYS A 123 -38.16 14.49 11.59
C LYS A 123 -37.29 14.20 10.37
N LEU A 124 -37.72 14.67 9.19
CA LEU A 124 -36.97 14.53 7.94
C LEU A 124 -35.64 15.27 8.00
N ILE A 125 -35.61 16.50 8.54
CA ILE A 125 -34.36 17.26 8.69
C ILE A 125 -33.37 16.47 9.54
N ALA A 126 -33.74 16.03 10.74
CA ALA A 126 -32.85 15.24 11.59
C ALA A 126 -32.41 13.93 10.91
N PHE A 127 -33.32 13.29 10.17
CA PHE A 127 -33.01 12.09 9.41
C PHE A 127 -32.01 12.34 8.27
N PHE A 128 -32.10 13.45 7.53
CA PHE A 128 -31.14 13.80 6.49
C PHE A 128 -29.72 14.01 7.05
N PHE A 129 -29.59 14.53 8.28
CA PHE A 129 -28.30 14.58 8.97
C PHE A 129 -27.76 13.17 9.25
N LEU A 130 -28.58 12.25 9.75
CA LEU A 130 -28.18 10.84 9.98
C LEU A 130 -27.77 10.16 8.66
N MET A 131 -28.52 10.40 7.58
CA MET A 131 -28.21 9.89 6.25
C MET A 131 -26.89 10.44 5.72
N GLY A 132 -26.66 11.75 5.82
CA GLY A 132 -25.41 12.38 5.42
C GLY A 132 -24.20 11.87 6.22
N MET A 133 -24.34 11.72 7.54
CA MET A 133 -23.30 11.12 8.37
C MET A 133 -23.03 9.66 8.03
N SER A 134 -24.06 8.89 7.68
CA SER A 134 -23.87 7.50 7.26
C SER A 134 -23.04 7.39 5.96
N ALA A 135 -23.24 8.31 5.01
CA ALA A 135 -22.43 8.37 3.79
C ALA A 135 -20.96 8.72 4.09
N GLY A 136 -20.72 9.69 4.99
CA GLY A 136 -19.37 10.00 5.46
C GLY A 136 -18.72 8.86 6.26
N ALA A 137 -19.51 8.12 7.03
CA ALA A 137 -19.04 6.95 7.76
C ALA A 137 -18.57 5.82 6.83
N ILE A 138 -19.16 5.67 5.64
CA ILE A 138 -18.70 4.69 4.64
C ILE A 138 -17.28 5.02 4.19
N SER A 139 -16.95 6.29 3.91
CA SER A 139 -15.60 6.64 3.46
C SER A 139 -14.56 6.47 4.55
N VAL A 140 -14.89 6.84 5.80
CA VAL A 140 -13.94 6.79 6.93
C VAL A 140 -13.75 5.38 7.48
N TYR A 141 -14.83 4.60 7.64
CA TYR A 141 -14.79 3.33 8.39
C TYR A 141 -14.70 2.08 7.53
N SER A 142 -14.83 2.19 6.19
CA SER A 142 -14.84 1.03 5.28
C SER A 142 -13.55 0.21 5.29
N ALA A 143 -12.42 0.76 5.77
CA ALA A 143 -11.17 0.01 5.94
C ALA A 143 -11.38 -1.26 6.78
N ILE A 144 -12.25 -1.19 7.80
CA ILE A 144 -12.68 -2.34 8.60
C ILE A 144 -14.20 -2.46 8.51
N ARG A 145 -14.66 -3.37 7.64
CA ARG A 145 -16.06 -3.45 7.19
C ARG A 145 -17.09 -3.48 8.31
N TYR A 146 -16.87 -4.24 9.38
CA TYR A 146 -17.88 -4.37 10.44
C TYR A 146 -18.15 -3.03 11.14
N MET A 147 -17.15 -2.15 11.27
CA MET A 147 -17.31 -0.84 11.89
C MET A 147 -18.21 0.07 11.04
N ALA A 148 -18.05 0.03 9.71
CA ALA A 148 -18.92 0.74 8.78
C ALA A 148 -20.35 0.18 8.82
N LEU A 149 -20.52 -1.15 8.85
CA LEU A 149 -21.83 -1.80 8.93
C LEU A 149 -22.58 -1.41 10.21
N VAL A 150 -21.90 -1.49 11.36
CA VAL A 150 -22.47 -1.09 12.66
C VAL A 150 -22.86 0.39 12.64
N THR A 151 -22.01 1.26 12.08
CA THR A 151 -22.30 2.69 12.02
C THR A 151 -23.53 2.99 11.17
N VAL A 152 -23.59 2.47 9.94
CA VAL A 152 -24.72 2.67 9.03
C VAL A 152 -26.00 2.06 9.62
N GLY A 153 -25.91 0.85 10.16
CA GLY A 153 -27.04 0.15 10.76
C GLY A 153 -27.62 0.90 11.94
N VAL A 154 -26.77 1.31 12.91
CA VAL A 154 -27.23 2.04 14.09
C VAL A 154 -27.79 3.40 13.70
N LEU A 155 -27.16 4.14 12.77
CA LEU A 155 -27.65 5.46 12.32
C LEU A 155 -29.01 5.42 11.65
N LEU A 156 -29.26 4.44 10.78
CA LEU A 156 -30.42 4.48 9.88
C LEU A 156 -31.57 3.59 10.36
N MET A 157 -31.28 2.38 10.85
CA MET A 157 -32.28 1.35 11.11
C MET A 157 -33.35 1.80 12.13
N PRO A 158 -33.00 2.42 13.27
CA PRO A 158 -34.02 2.83 14.27
C PRO A 158 -34.99 3.88 13.72
N MET A 159 -34.50 4.87 12.97
CA MET A 159 -35.36 5.88 12.35
C MET A 159 -36.24 5.30 11.24
N THR A 160 -35.73 4.34 10.46
CA THR A 160 -36.55 3.60 9.49
C THR A 160 -37.72 2.89 10.16
N LEU A 161 -37.48 2.25 11.31
CA LEU A 161 -38.52 1.59 12.09
C LEU A 161 -39.55 2.59 12.64
N VAL A 162 -39.11 3.77 13.09
CA VAL A 162 -40.01 4.85 13.54
C VAL A 162 -40.93 5.30 12.39
N PHE A 163 -40.41 5.48 11.18
CA PHE A 163 -41.24 5.85 10.03
C PHE A 163 -42.20 4.74 9.61
N LEU A 164 -41.77 3.48 9.64
CA LEU A 164 -42.64 2.32 9.36
C LEU A 164 -43.78 2.20 10.39
N ALA A 165 -43.49 2.43 11.67
CA ALA A 165 -44.45 2.30 12.76
C ALA A 165 -45.53 3.41 12.76
N SER A 166 -45.32 4.50 12.03
CA SER A 166 -46.28 5.62 11.97
C SER A 166 -47.61 5.27 11.31
N GLY A 167 -47.64 4.27 10.41
CA GLY A 167 -48.81 3.89 9.64
C GLY A 167 -49.22 4.89 8.53
N GLU A 168 -48.53 6.03 8.40
CA GLU A 168 -48.83 7.02 7.36
C GLU A 168 -48.21 6.65 6.01
N ALA A 169 -48.97 6.74 4.92
CA ALA A 169 -48.53 6.35 3.58
C ALA A 169 -47.22 7.05 3.15
N THR A 170 -47.08 8.36 3.43
CA THR A 170 -45.88 9.14 3.10
C THR A 170 -44.66 8.65 3.89
N GLN A 171 -44.81 8.35 5.17
CA GLN A 171 -43.73 7.87 6.03
C GLN A 171 -43.30 6.44 5.66
N ILE A 172 -44.24 5.59 5.25
CA ILE A 172 -43.95 4.26 4.70
C ILE A 172 -43.12 4.37 3.41
N LEU A 173 -43.49 5.26 2.49
CA LEU A 173 -42.71 5.50 1.26
C LEU A 173 -41.29 6.00 1.56
N ILE A 174 -41.15 6.90 2.55
CA ILE A 174 -39.84 7.34 3.03
C ILE A 174 -39.05 6.15 3.59
N ALA A 175 -39.66 5.31 4.43
CA ALA A 175 -38.98 4.15 4.99
C ALA A 175 -38.51 3.16 3.91
N ILE A 176 -39.29 2.96 2.85
CA ILE A 176 -38.89 2.15 1.69
C ILE A 176 -37.67 2.79 1.00
N ALA A 177 -37.69 4.09 0.74
CA ALA A 177 -36.56 4.81 0.14
C ALA A 177 -35.29 4.76 1.03
N VAL A 178 -35.46 4.80 2.34
CA VAL A 178 -34.34 4.65 3.29
C VAL A 178 -33.81 3.23 3.30
N THR A 179 -34.69 2.24 3.17
CA THR A 179 -34.28 0.84 3.10
C THR A 179 -33.47 0.59 1.83
N THR A 180 -33.87 1.14 0.68
CA THR A 180 -33.09 1.03 -0.56
C THR A 180 -31.74 1.76 -0.46
N PHE A 181 -31.72 2.96 0.15
CA PHE A 181 -30.47 3.66 0.45
C PHE A 181 -29.57 2.85 1.38
N THR A 182 -30.11 2.27 2.44
CA THR A 182 -29.36 1.45 3.40
C THR A 182 -28.77 0.23 2.72
N LEU A 183 -29.52 -0.48 1.88
CA LEU A 183 -28.99 -1.61 1.10
C LEU A 183 -27.84 -1.18 0.17
N SER A 184 -27.97 -0.02 -0.49
CA SER A 184 -26.90 0.57 -1.31
C SER A 184 -25.67 0.93 -0.46
N ALA A 185 -25.87 1.52 0.72
CA ALA A 185 -24.81 1.83 1.68
C ALA A 185 -24.08 0.56 2.15
N LEU A 186 -24.81 -0.49 2.53
CA LEU A 186 -24.24 -1.78 2.93
C LEU A 186 -23.43 -2.41 1.78
N ARG A 187 -23.93 -2.37 0.54
CA ARG A 187 -23.15 -2.81 -0.64
C ARG A 187 -21.89 -1.97 -0.81
N SER A 188 -22.00 -0.66 -0.68
CA SER A 188 -20.87 0.28 -0.82
C SER A 188 -19.78 0.01 0.21
N THR A 189 -20.13 -0.32 1.46
CA THR A 189 -19.13 -0.72 2.47
C THR A 189 -18.34 -1.95 2.06
N LYS A 190 -18.99 -2.95 1.43
CA LYS A 190 -18.30 -4.15 0.92
C LYS A 190 -17.31 -3.78 -0.18
N VAL A 191 -17.77 -3.05 -1.20
CA VAL A 191 -16.95 -2.66 -2.36
C VAL A 191 -15.74 -1.85 -1.92
N LEU A 192 -15.93 -0.85 -1.05
CA LEU A 192 -14.85 0.01 -0.60
C LEU A 192 -13.86 -0.73 0.30
N SER A 193 -14.34 -1.62 1.18
CA SER A 193 -13.49 -2.44 2.04
C SER A 193 -12.63 -3.42 1.23
N GLU A 194 -13.20 -4.06 0.22
CA GLU A 194 -12.45 -4.94 -0.70
C GLU A 194 -11.40 -4.15 -1.49
N ASN A 195 -11.75 -2.97 -2.00
CA ASN A 195 -10.81 -2.12 -2.73
C ASN A 195 -9.65 -1.66 -1.84
N LEU A 196 -9.92 -1.18 -0.61
CA LEU A 196 -8.88 -0.81 0.34
C LEU A 196 -7.98 -2.01 0.68
N SER A 197 -8.57 -3.19 0.90
CA SER A 197 -7.81 -4.42 1.14
C SER A 197 -6.85 -4.75 0.00
N ARG A 198 -7.33 -4.65 -1.26
CA ARG A 198 -6.50 -4.85 -2.45
C ARG A 198 -5.38 -3.83 -2.53
N VAL A 199 -5.66 -2.55 -2.28
CA VAL A 199 -4.65 -1.47 -2.29
C VAL A 199 -3.53 -1.79 -1.31
N PHE A 200 -3.85 -2.05 -0.03
CA PHE A 200 -2.83 -2.38 0.97
C PHE A 200 -2.02 -3.63 0.59
N SER A 201 -2.67 -4.69 0.12
CA SER A 201 -1.97 -5.91 -0.31
C SER A 201 -1.04 -5.67 -1.51
N LEU A 202 -1.47 -4.86 -2.49
CA LEU A 202 -0.68 -4.55 -3.68
C LEU A 202 0.50 -3.64 -3.32
N THR A 203 0.29 -2.67 -2.44
CA THR A 203 1.38 -1.82 -1.92
C THR A 203 2.46 -2.67 -1.28
N HIS A 204 2.09 -3.64 -0.43
CA HIS A 204 3.08 -4.51 0.18
C HIS A 204 3.83 -5.38 -0.84
N GLN A 205 3.12 -5.95 -1.83
CA GLN A 205 3.74 -6.72 -2.91
C GLN A 205 4.68 -5.87 -3.78
N LEU A 206 4.33 -4.62 -4.04
CA LEU A 206 5.18 -3.68 -4.79
C LEU A 206 6.44 -3.33 -4.00
N ILE A 207 6.33 -3.11 -2.69
CA ILE A 207 7.49 -2.87 -1.82
C ILE A 207 8.42 -4.09 -1.84
N ASP A 208 7.91 -5.31 -1.70
CA ASP A 208 8.74 -6.52 -1.76
C ASP A 208 9.43 -6.68 -3.13
N LYS A 209 8.70 -6.48 -4.23
CA LYS A 209 9.27 -6.54 -5.58
C LYS A 209 10.32 -5.48 -5.83
N THR A 210 10.10 -4.24 -5.39
CA THR A 210 11.05 -3.14 -5.57
C THR A 210 12.34 -3.39 -4.80
N VAL A 211 12.26 -3.89 -3.56
CA VAL A 211 13.43 -4.28 -2.77
C VAL A 211 14.21 -5.40 -3.48
N LYS A 212 13.53 -6.45 -3.96
CA LYS A 212 14.19 -7.56 -4.70
C LYS A 212 14.86 -7.09 -6.00
N LEU A 213 14.22 -6.18 -6.74
CA LEU A 213 14.79 -5.60 -7.95
C LEU A 213 16.04 -4.76 -7.65
N ASP A 214 16.02 -3.98 -6.57
CA ASP A 214 17.19 -3.19 -6.15
C ASP A 214 18.37 -4.10 -5.78
N TRP A 215 18.11 -5.19 -5.05
CA TRP A 215 19.13 -6.20 -4.73
C TRP A 215 19.70 -6.87 -5.98
N ALA A 216 18.85 -7.33 -6.89
CA ALA A 216 19.30 -7.96 -8.13
C ALA A 216 20.14 -7.00 -8.99
N ARG A 217 19.74 -5.72 -9.05
CA ARG A 217 20.49 -4.68 -9.75
C ARG A 217 21.88 -4.47 -9.15
N LYS A 218 21.97 -4.30 -7.82
CA LYS A 218 23.25 -4.14 -7.12
C LYS A 218 24.18 -5.34 -7.31
N LEU A 219 23.62 -6.55 -7.29
CA LEU A 219 24.37 -7.77 -7.55
C LEU A 219 24.93 -7.79 -8.97
N ALA A 220 24.12 -7.42 -9.97
CA ALA A 220 24.55 -7.34 -11.36
C ALA A 220 25.62 -6.27 -11.58
N GLU A 221 25.47 -5.08 -10.98
CA GLU A 221 26.47 -4.00 -11.02
C GLU A 221 27.80 -4.46 -10.40
N THR A 222 27.75 -5.13 -9.24
CA THR A 222 28.95 -5.66 -8.57
C THR A 222 29.63 -6.74 -9.40
N ALA A 223 28.86 -7.67 -9.98
CA ALA A 223 29.38 -8.71 -10.85
C ALA A 223 30.03 -8.11 -12.11
N ASN A 224 29.41 -7.09 -12.71
CA ASN A 224 29.95 -6.40 -13.88
C ASN A 224 31.26 -5.67 -13.55
N ASN A 225 31.32 -4.96 -12.42
CA ASN A 225 32.54 -4.28 -11.97
C ASN A 225 33.69 -5.27 -11.73
N ASN A 226 33.40 -6.39 -11.05
CA ASN A 226 34.40 -7.44 -10.83
C ASN A 226 34.89 -8.07 -12.15
N LEU A 227 34.00 -8.22 -13.15
CA LEU A 227 34.40 -8.69 -14.48
C LEU A 227 35.30 -7.66 -15.18
N HIS A 228 34.93 -6.38 -15.16
CA HIS A 228 35.77 -5.32 -15.74
C HIS A 228 37.15 -5.26 -15.09
N GLU A 229 37.23 -5.34 -13.76
CA GLU A 229 38.52 -5.38 -13.03
C GLU A 229 39.35 -6.59 -13.46
N LYS A 230 38.75 -7.78 -13.55
CA LYS A 230 39.45 -8.98 -14.03
C LYS A 230 39.95 -8.85 -15.46
N VAL A 231 39.13 -8.31 -16.37
CA VAL A 231 39.53 -8.05 -17.77
C VAL A 231 40.71 -7.08 -17.81
N GLU A 232 40.68 -6.02 -17.01
CA GLU A 232 41.76 -5.03 -16.94
C GLU A 232 43.05 -5.61 -16.34
N VAL A 233 42.94 -6.51 -15.35
CA VAL A 233 44.10 -7.23 -14.80
C VAL A 233 44.72 -8.15 -15.85
N ILE A 234 43.89 -8.91 -16.58
CA ILE A 234 44.33 -9.78 -17.68
C ILE A 234 45.03 -8.94 -18.75
N ASP A 235 44.40 -7.86 -19.21
CA ASP A 235 44.95 -7.00 -20.27
C ASP A 235 46.32 -6.43 -19.89
N ARG A 236 46.51 -6.04 -18.63
CA ARG A 236 47.77 -5.44 -18.15
C ARG A 236 48.89 -6.44 -17.83
N HIS A 237 48.57 -7.68 -17.47
CA HIS A 237 49.56 -8.61 -16.89
C HIS A 237 49.69 -9.95 -17.61
N VAL A 238 48.76 -10.31 -18.49
CA VAL A 238 48.78 -11.60 -19.21
C VAL A 238 48.99 -11.34 -20.69
N MET A 239 50.02 -11.96 -21.28
CA MET A 239 50.28 -11.83 -22.71
C MET A 239 49.29 -12.64 -23.53
N ILE A 240 48.42 -11.94 -24.25
CA ILE A 240 47.46 -12.53 -25.19
C ILE A 240 47.56 -11.77 -26.51
N SER A 241 47.67 -12.53 -27.60
CA SER A 241 47.50 -12.09 -28.99
C SER A 241 46.49 -13.03 -29.64
N SER A 242 45.39 -12.48 -30.14
CA SER A 242 44.35 -13.21 -30.87
C SER A 242 44.56 -13.01 -32.37
N THR A 243 44.39 -14.07 -33.16
CA THR A 243 44.48 -14.01 -34.61
C THR A 243 43.25 -14.64 -35.27
N ASP A 244 42.95 -14.28 -36.51
CA ASP A 244 42.06 -15.06 -37.35
C ASP A 244 42.75 -16.34 -37.87
N LEU A 245 42.02 -17.14 -38.66
CA LEU A 245 42.55 -18.39 -39.23
C LEU A 245 43.68 -18.18 -40.25
N ASN A 246 43.89 -16.95 -40.75
CA ASN A 246 44.97 -16.60 -41.66
C ASN A 246 46.19 -16.03 -40.91
N GLY A 247 46.16 -16.03 -39.58
CA GLY A 247 47.21 -15.48 -38.74
C GLY A 247 47.24 -13.95 -38.71
N ILE A 248 46.17 -13.27 -39.12
CA ILE A 248 46.02 -11.81 -38.98
C ILE A 248 45.62 -11.51 -37.54
N ILE A 249 46.41 -10.67 -36.86
CA ILE A 249 46.17 -10.27 -35.47
C ILE A 249 44.86 -9.47 -35.39
N THR A 250 43.91 -9.95 -34.60
CA THR A 250 42.60 -9.32 -34.39
C THR A 250 42.54 -8.51 -33.11
N ASP A 251 43.25 -8.93 -32.06
CA ASP A 251 43.35 -8.19 -30.81
C ASP A 251 44.64 -8.55 -30.06
N VAL A 252 45.19 -7.59 -29.31
CA VAL A 252 46.34 -7.79 -28.43
C VAL A 252 46.11 -7.07 -27.10
N THR A 253 46.65 -7.66 -26.05
CA THR A 253 46.64 -7.11 -24.70
C THR A 253 47.73 -6.06 -24.48
N GLU A 254 47.57 -5.18 -23.48
CA GLU A 254 48.59 -4.20 -23.11
C GLU A 254 49.92 -4.87 -22.69
N ALA A 255 49.86 -5.99 -21.96
CA ALA A 255 51.05 -6.75 -21.57
C ALA A 255 51.87 -7.23 -22.78
N PHE A 256 51.17 -7.72 -23.82
CA PHE A 256 51.79 -8.17 -25.06
C PHE A 256 52.51 -7.02 -25.78
N CYS A 257 51.86 -5.86 -25.86
CA CYS A 257 52.45 -4.64 -26.45
C CYS A 257 53.70 -4.19 -25.68
N LYS A 258 53.64 -4.18 -24.34
CA LYS A 258 54.78 -3.79 -23.49
C LYS A 258 56.00 -4.68 -23.67
N LEU A 259 55.81 -6.00 -23.76
CA LEU A 259 56.95 -6.91 -23.90
C LEU A 259 57.55 -6.86 -25.31
N THR A 260 56.71 -6.85 -26.34
CA THR A 260 57.16 -6.87 -27.74
C THR A 260 57.69 -5.52 -28.21
N GLY A 261 57.30 -4.41 -27.55
CA GLY A 261 57.69 -3.05 -27.89
C GLY A 261 56.83 -2.41 -28.99
N TYR A 262 55.88 -3.15 -29.56
CA TYR A 262 54.95 -2.65 -30.57
C TYR A 262 53.67 -2.10 -29.91
N SER A 263 53.09 -1.06 -30.51
CA SER A 263 51.77 -0.59 -30.11
C SER A 263 50.64 -1.44 -30.71
N LYS A 264 49.47 -1.44 -30.06
CA LYS A 264 48.28 -2.16 -30.54
C LYS A 264 47.90 -1.79 -31.98
N ASN A 265 48.03 -0.51 -32.35
CA ASN A 265 47.72 -0.03 -33.70
C ASN A 265 48.71 -0.51 -34.76
N GLU A 266 49.95 -0.84 -34.37
CA GLU A 266 50.95 -1.39 -35.28
C GLU A 266 50.75 -2.90 -35.51
N LEU A 267 50.17 -3.60 -34.53
CA LEU A 267 49.97 -5.04 -34.56
C LEU A 267 48.61 -5.45 -35.14
N VAL A 268 47.52 -4.82 -34.73
CA VAL A 268 46.16 -5.21 -35.15
C VAL A 268 46.00 -5.02 -36.66
N GLY A 269 45.51 -6.06 -37.34
CA GLY A 269 45.39 -6.12 -38.80
C GLY A 269 46.67 -6.51 -39.54
N LYS A 270 47.79 -6.76 -38.84
CA LYS A 270 49.01 -7.32 -39.42
C LYS A 270 49.06 -8.83 -39.25
N ASN A 271 49.80 -9.49 -40.12
CA ASN A 271 50.08 -10.91 -39.96
C ASN A 271 51.02 -11.11 -38.77
N HIS A 272 50.80 -12.18 -37.98
CA HIS A 272 51.57 -12.47 -36.76
C HIS A 272 53.07 -12.68 -37.01
N ASN A 273 53.45 -12.92 -38.28
CA ASN A 273 54.85 -12.99 -38.73
C ASN A 273 55.67 -11.72 -38.46
N ILE A 274 55.05 -10.56 -38.18
CA ILE A 274 55.74 -9.32 -37.83
C ILE A 274 56.61 -9.45 -36.57
N LEU A 275 56.28 -10.40 -35.69
CA LEU A 275 56.97 -10.67 -34.43
C LEU A 275 58.01 -11.79 -34.53
N ARG A 276 58.26 -12.28 -35.74
CA ARG A 276 59.12 -13.44 -35.97
C ARG A 276 60.58 -13.11 -35.70
N ASP A 277 61.22 -13.92 -34.88
CA ASP A 277 62.67 -13.87 -34.68
C ASP A 277 63.40 -14.38 -35.96
N PRO A 278 64.33 -13.59 -36.53
CA PRO A 278 65.13 -14.00 -37.69
C PRO A 278 66.00 -15.26 -37.47
N GLU A 279 66.38 -15.56 -36.23
CA GLU A 279 67.22 -16.71 -35.89
C GLU A 279 66.44 -18.03 -35.85
N VAL A 280 65.10 -17.98 -35.85
CA VAL A 280 64.24 -19.16 -35.82
C VAL A 280 63.92 -19.66 -37.26
N PRO A 281 64.22 -20.94 -37.59
CA PRO A 281 64.02 -21.49 -38.92
C PRO A 281 62.57 -21.43 -39.43
N PRO A 282 62.31 -21.23 -40.74
CA PRO A 282 60.96 -21.19 -41.32
C PRO A 282 60.13 -22.45 -41.09
N ASP A 283 60.76 -23.61 -41.09
CA ASP A 283 60.07 -24.89 -40.93
C ASP A 283 59.39 -25.01 -39.56
N PHE A 284 59.98 -24.43 -38.50
CA PHE A 284 59.38 -24.40 -37.17
C PHE A 284 57.99 -23.73 -37.15
N TYR A 285 57.86 -22.56 -37.78
CA TYR A 285 56.58 -21.85 -37.83
C TYR A 285 55.57 -22.56 -38.75
N LYS A 286 56.05 -23.21 -39.82
CA LYS A 286 55.21 -23.98 -40.73
C LYS A 286 54.58 -25.17 -40.00
N ASP A 287 55.37 -25.90 -39.22
CA ASP A 287 54.91 -27.02 -38.42
C ASP A 287 53.92 -26.55 -37.34
N LEU A 288 54.22 -25.46 -36.63
CA LEU A 288 53.32 -24.85 -35.65
C LEU A 288 51.93 -24.55 -36.24
N TRP A 289 51.87 -23.88 -37.39
CA TRP A 289 50.58 -23.54 -38.01
C TRP A 289 49.86 -24.77 -38.57
N GLN A 290 50.58 -25.77 -39.09
CA GLN A 290 49.97 -27.02 -39.51
C GLN A 290 49.31 -27.75 -38.34
N THR A 291 49.98 -27.82 -37.19
CA THR A 291 49.46 -28.42 -35.95
C THR A 291 48.23 -27.67 -35.42
N ILE A 292 48.25 -26.32 -35.42
CA ILE A 292 47.09 -25.51 -35.00
C ILE A 292 45.89 -25.74 -35.94
N LEU A 293 46.11 -25.76 -37.25
CA LEU A 293 45.05 -25.90 -38.25
C LEU A 293 44.49 -27.34 -38.33
N SER A 294 45.25 -28.36 -37.93
CA SER A 294 44.76 -29.74 -37.82
C SER A 294 43.93 -29.98 -36.55
N GLY A 295 43.95 -29.05 -35.60
CA GLY A 295 43.25 -29.18 -34.31
C GLY A 295 43.98 -30.09 -33.32
N GLU A 296 45.26 -30.39 -33.56
CA GLU A 296 46.11 -31.15 -32.65
C GLU A 296 46.79 -30.17 -31.67
N THR A 297 46.08 -29.78 -30.60
CA THR A 297 46.59 -28.84 -29.58
C THR A 297 47.05 -29.55 -28.30
#